data_AF-A0A084SQD7-F1
#
_entry.id   AF-A0A084SQD7-F1
#
_cell.length_a   1.000
_cell.length_b   1.000
_cell.length_c   1.000
_cell.angle_alpha   90.00
_cell.angle_beta   90.00
_cell.angle_gamma   90.00
#
_symmetry.space_group_name_H-M   'P 1'
#
loop_
_entity.id
_entity.type
_entity.pdbx_description
1 polymer ?
#
loop_
_entity_poly.entity_id
_entity_poly.type
_entity_poly.pdbx_seq_one_letter_code
_entity_poly.pdbx_strand_id
1 'polypeptide(L)'
;MSPKAKTDTELWCALEGLDDDLLDPALPTDVVADELRRLGLDPVALAKMGSGVVAQLQEQERLSWRAKALEKRARLEGRGARVTVPAGMSKAAMLARLEELRSSHPRMGTAVVAAFRKRKPEESTDEELRGLLEDMELLRSIEDDEEEE
;
A
#
# COMPACT_ATOMS: atom_id res chain seq x y z
N MET A 1 -36.08 27.08 -29.43
CA MET A 1 -34.73 26.77 -29.93
C MET A 1 -33.93 26.24 -28.76
N SER A 2 -33.59 24.96 -28.75
CA SER A 2 -32.78 24.39 -27.65
C SER A 2 -31.34 24.89 -27.78
N PRO A 3 -30.71 25.41 -26.72
CA PRO A 3 -29.31 25.80 -26.76
C PRO A 3 -28.46 24.56 -27.10
N LYS A 4 -27.52 24.74 -28.03
CA LYS A 4 -26.57 23.69 -28.44
C LYS A 4 -25.71 23.33 -27.20
N ALA A 5 -25.57 22.04 -26.91
CA ALA A 5 -24.72 21.57 -25.82
C ALA A 5 -23.25 21.97 -26.09
N LYS A 6 -22.58 22.51 -25.07
CA LYS A 6 -21.15 22.86 -25.13
C LYS A 6 -20.29 21.60 -25.24
N THR A 7 -19.15 21.72 -25.91
CA THR A 7 -18.09 20.68 -25.94
C THR A 7 -17.29 20.67 -24.64
N ASP A 8 -16.56 19.58 -24.35
CA ASP A 8 -15.77 19.43 -23.12
C ASP A 8 -14.75 20.56 -22.92
N THR A 9 -14.11 21.01 -24.00
CA THR A 9 -13.15 22.14 -23.97
C THR A 9 -13.83 23.46 -23.66
N GLU A 10 -15.02 23.72 -24.23
CA GLU A 10 -15.81 24.92 -23.93
C GLU A 10 -16.37 24.91 -22.51
N LEU A 11 -16.64 23.72 -21.97
CA LEU A 11 -17.06 23.53 -20.59
C LEU A 11 -15.91 23.84 -19.63
N TRP A 12 -14.70 23.33 -19.91
CA TRP A 12 -13.51 23.58 -19.11
C TRP A 12 -13.12 25.06 -19.07
N CYS A 13 -13.08 25.74 -20.21
CA CYS A 13 -12.80 27.19 -20.24
C CYS A 13 -13.87 28.03 -19.53
N ALA A 14 -15.13 27.57 -19.48
CA ALA A 14 -16.18 28.23 -18.72
C ALA A 14 -16.03 27.98 -17.20
N LEU A 15 -15.44 26.84 -16.81
CA LEU A 15 -15.19 26.48 -15.42
C LEU A 15 -13.92 27.13 -14.86
N GLU A 16 -12.89 27.38 -15.68
CA GLU A 16 -11.66 28.09 -15.28
C GLU A 16 -11.91 29.53 -14.78
N GLY A 17 -13.07 30.10 -15.11
CA GLY A 17 -13.49 31.42 -14.62
C GLY A 17 -14.31 31.39 -13.33
N LEU A 18 -14.58 30.22 -12.73
CA LEU A 18 -15.20 30.16 -11.41
C LEU A 18 -14.18 30.53 -10.34
N ASP A 19 -14.65 31.26 -9.33
CA ASP A 19 -13.89 31.53 -8.12
C ASP A 19 -13.64 30.24 -7.34
N ASP A 20 -12.45 30.06 -6.78
CA ASP A 20 -12.09 28.90 -5.96
C ASP A 20 -13.01 28.77 -4.74
N ASP A 21 -13.56 29.90 -4.27
CA ASP A 21 -14.54 29.98 -3.19
C ASP A 21 -15.86 29.27 -3.51
N LEU A 22 -16.20 29.03 -4.79
CA LEU A 22 -17.38 28.25 -5.19
C LEU A 22 -17.20 26.74 -5.01
N LEU A 23 -15.99 26.29 -4.68
CA LEU A 23 -15.67 24.91 -4.34
C LEU A 23 -15.72 24.66 -2.82
N ASP A 24 -16.05 25.67 -2.01
CA ASP A 24 -16.24 25.50 -0.57
C ASP A 24 -17.47 24.60 -0.28
N PRO A 25 -17.30 23.46 0.40
CA PRO A 25 -18.41 22.59 0.79
C PRO A 25 -19.44 23.26 1.71
N ALA A 26 -19.08 24.35 2.38
CA ALA A 26 -19.97 25.14 3.22
C ALA A 26 -20.89 26.08 2.42
N LEU A 27 -20.62 26.27 1.13
CA LEU A 27 -21.42 27.13 0.27
C LEU A 27 -22.78 26.46 -0.04
N PRO A 28 -23.91 27.18 0.10
CA PRO A 28 -25.21 26.64 -0.27
C PRO A 28 -25.27 26.25 -1.76
N THR A 29 -25.84 25.07 -2.05
CA THR A 29 -25.87 24.49 -3.41
C THR A 29 -26.62 25.37 -4.43
N ASP A 30 -27.58 26.16 -3.97
CA ASP A 30 -28.33 27.13 -4.77
C ASP A 30 -27.45 28.30 -5.27
N VAL A 31 -26.51 28.76 -4.46
CA VAL A 31 -25.54 29.82 -4.85
C VAL A 31 -24.63 29.31 -5.96
N VAL A 32 -24.11 28.09 -5.85
CA VAL A 32 -23.30 27.44 -6.89
C VAL A 32 -24.11 27.23 -8.17
N ALA A 33 -25.37 26.79 -8.05
CA ALA A 33 -26.24 26.55 -9.19
C ALA A 33 -26.55 27.84 -9.97
N ASP A 34 -26.74 28.96 -9.29
CA ASP A 34 -27.02 30.25 -9.93
C ASP A 34 -25.80 30.82 -10.64
N GLU A 35 -24.60 30.64 -10.09
CA GLU A 35 -23.36 31.07 -10.74
C GLU A 35 -23.04 30.23 -11.99
N LEU A 36 -23.23 28.90 -11.90
CA LEU A 36 -23.11 28.00 -13.06
C LEU A 36 -24.10 28.38 -14.18
N ARG A 37 -25.34 28.76 -13.84
CA ARG A 37 -26.32 29.24 -14.83
C ARG A 37 -25.90 30.56 -15.47
N ARG A 38 -25.28 31.48 -14.72
CA ARG A 38 -24.75 32.76 -15.26
C ARG A 38 -23.67 32.52 -16.31
N LEU A 39 -22.88 31.46 -16.15
CA LEU A 39 -21.88 31.01 -17.12
C LEU A 39 -22.49 30.20 -18.29
N GLY A 40 -23.82 30.08 -18.34
CA GLY A 40 -24.55 29.33 -19.35
C GLY A 40 -24.34 27.83 -19.25
N LEU A 41 -24.09 27.31 -18.05
CA LEU A 41 -23.97 25.89 -17.75
C LEU A 41 -25.27 25.39 -17.11
N ASP A 42 -25.56 24.10 -17.31
CA ASP A 42 -26.66 23.41 -16.62
C ASP A 42 -26.12 22.70 -15.36
N PRO A 43 -26.46 23.18 -14.15
CA PRO A 43 -25.97 22.59 -12.90
C PRO A 43 -26.38 21.12 -12.74
N VAL A 44 -27.56 20.74 -13.24
CA VAL A 44 -28.07 19.36 -13.10
C VAL A 44 -27.29 18.42 -14.01
N ALA A 45 -27.03 18.83 -15.25
CA ALA A 45 -26.20 18.07 -16.18
C ALA A 45 -24.77 17.94 -15.66
N LEU A 46 -24.20 19.01 -15.11
CA LEU A 46 -22.85 19.00 -14.53
C LEU A 46 -22.74 18.08 -13.31
N ALA A 47 -23.70 18.14 -12.38
CA ALA A 47 -23.75 17.25 -11.22
C ALA A 47 -23.87 15.77 -11.61
N LYS A 48 -24.63 15.47 -12.67
CA LYS A 48 -24.74 14.11 -13.22
C LYS A 48 -23.41 13.62 -13.82
N MET A 49 -22.68 14.48 -14.52
CA MET A 49 -21.34 14.13 -15.02
C MET A 49 -20.34 13.94 -13.87
N GLY A 50 -20.32 14.87 -12.91
CA GLY A 50 -19.45 14.80 -11.73
C GLY A 50 -19.68 13.55 -10.90
N SER A 51 -20.93 13.19 -10.62
CA SER A 51 -21.26 11.95 -9.88
C SER A 51 -20.79 10.67 -10.58
N GLY A 52 -20.81 10.63 -11.92
CA GLY A 52 -20.24 9.53 -12.70
C GLY A 52 -18.72 9.41 -12.52
N VAL A 53 -18.01 10.53 -12.54
CA VAL A 53 -16.55 10.56 -12.30
C VAL A 53 -16.21 10.18 -10.86
N VAL A 54 -16.94 10.72 -9.87
CA VAL A 54 -16.76 10.37 -8.45
C VAL A 54 -16.98 8.88 -8.24
N ALA A 55 -18.02 8.28 -8.83
CA ALA A 55 -18.27 6.85 -8.72
C ALA A 55 -17.13 6.01 -9.32
N GLN A 56 -16.54 6.44 -10.44
CA GLN A 56 -15.36 5.78 -11.03
C GLN A 56 -14.13 5.89 -10.13
N LEU A 57 -13.88 7.06 -9.56
CA LEU A 57 -12.76 7.29 -8.64
C LEU A 57 -12.92 6.48 -7.35
N GLN A 58 -14.12 6.42 -6.78
CA GLN A 58 -14.43 5.60 -5.62
C GLN A 58 -14.23 4.11 -5.90
N GLU A 59 -14.60 3.63 -7.09
CA GLU A 59 -14.36 2.23 -7.48
C GLU A 59 -12.86 1.94 -7.68
N GLN A 60 -12.11 2.87 -8.27
CA GLN A 60 -10.65 2.75 -8.38
C GLN A 60 -9.98 2.74 -7.01
N GLU A 61 -10.41 3.60 -6.09
CA GLU A 61 -9.93 3.63 -4.71
C GLU A 61 -10.29 2.31 -3.99
N ARG A 62 -11.52 1.81 -4.16
CA ARG A 62 -11.97 0.51 -3.65
C ARG A 62 -11.14 -0.64 -4.19
N LEU A 63 -10.53 -0.52 -5.37
CA LEU A 63 -9.67 -1.55 -5.97
C LEU A 63 -8.17 -1.29 -5.70
N SER A 64 -7.80 -0.12 -5.20
CA SER A 64 -6.41 0.28 -4.96
C SER A 64 -5.71 -0.59 -3.91
N TRP A 65 -6.44 -1.04 -2.88
CA TRP A 65 -5.89 -1.97 -1.87
C TRP A 65 -5.47 -3.29 -2.51
N ARG A 66 -6.17 -3.74 -3.56
CA ARG A 66 -5.85 -5.00 -4.26
C ARG A 66 -4.56 -4.87 -5.04
N ALA A 67 -4.34 -3.73 -5.71
CA ALA A 67 -3.10 -3.44 -6.40
C ALA A 67 -1.92 -3.41 -5.41
N LYS A 68 -2.07 -2.66 -4.32
CA LYS A 68 -1.06 -2.60 -3.23
C LYS A 68 -0.78 -3.98 -2.62
N ALA A 69 -1.81 -4.79 -2.40
CA ALA A 69 -1.66 -6.14 -1.86
C ALA A 69 -0.95 -7.09 -2.83
N LEU A 70 -1.24 -6.99 -4.14
CA LEU A 70 -0.55 -7.79 -5.16
C LEU A 70 0.92 -7.39 -5.28
N GLU A 71 1.22 -6.09 -5.22
CA GLU A 71 2.58 -5.58 -5.22
C GLU A 71 3.36 -6.04 -3.98
N LYS A 72 2.77 -5.88 -2.78
CA LYS A 72 3.38 -6.39 -1.52
C LYS A 72 3.64 -7.89 -1.60
N ARG A 73 2.69 -8.67 -2.13
CA ARG A 73 2.86 -10.11 -2.31
C ARG A 73 4.00 -10.46 -3.27
N ALA A 74 4.07 -9.81 -4.44
CA ALA A 74 5.13 -10.05 -5.40
C ALA A 74 6.51 -9.69 -4.85
N ARG A 75 6.61 -8.60 -4.06
CA ARG A 75 7.83 -8.20 -3.35
C ARG A 75 8.29 -9.29 -2.37
N LEU A 76 7.37 -9.81 -1.56
CA LEU A 76 7.66 -10.87 -0.58
C LEU A 76 8.07 -12.19 -1.25
N GLU A 77 7.36 -12.61 -2.30
CA GLU A 77 7.68 -13.85 -3.05
C GLU A 77 9.07 -13.77 -3.71
N GLY A 78 9.45 -12.61 -4.27
CA GLY A 78 10.77 -12.40 -4.86
C GLY A 78 11.93 -12.46 -3.87
N ARG A 79 11.68 -12.24 -2.57
CA ARG A 79 12.71 -12.27 -1.51
C ARG A 79 12.90 -13.61 -0.87
N GLY A 80 11.83 -14.40 -0.73
CA GLY A 80 11.93 -15.79 -0.30
C GLY A 80 12.93 -16.59 -1.17
N ALA A 81 13.07 -16.23 -2.44
CA ALA A 81 14.04 -16.84 -3.35
C ALA A 81 15.50 -16.39 -3.15
N ARG A 82 15.77 -15.31 -2.39
CA ARG A 82 17.11 -14.71 -2.24
C ARG A 82 17.77 -15.03 -0.89
N VAL A 83 16.98 -15.33 0.14
CA VAL A 83 17.52 -15.68 1.45
C VAL A 83 17.79 -17.18 1.48
N THR A 84 19.03 -17.55 1.18
CA THR A 84 19.50 -18.94 1.29
C THR A 84 20.73 -18.98 2.19
N VAL A 85 20.71 -19.83 3.20
CA VAL A 85 21.90 -20.04 4.04
C VAL A 85 22.89 -20.91 3.27
N PRO A 86 24.18 -20.55 3.20
CA PRO A 86 25.18 -21.36 2.52
C PRO A 86 25.20 -22.81 3.02
N ALA A 87 25.11 -23.78 2.10
CA ALA A 87 25.04 -25.21 2.46
C ALA A 87 26.22 -25.68 3.33
N GLY A 88 27.40 -25.06 3.18
CA GLY A 88 28.62 -25.37 3.94
C GLY A 88 28.76 -24.65 5.30
N MET A 89 27.74 -23.93 5.78
CA MET A 89 27.80 -23.29 7.08
C MET A 89 27.83 -24.33 8.21
N SER A 90 28.80 -24.22 9.12
CA SER A 90 28.93 -25.14 10.24
C SER A 90 27.81 -24.91 11.28
N LYS A 91 27.47 -25.97 12.03
CA LYS A 91 26.50 -25.89 13.13
C LYS A 91 26.81 -24.75 14.12
N ALA A 92 28.07 -24.60 14.51
CA ALA A 92 28.50 -23.55 15.42
C ALA A 92 28.28 -22.14 14.83
N ALA A 93 28.52 -21.96 13.53
CA ALA A 93 28.27 -20.70 12.85
C ALA A 93 26.76 -20.39 12.76
N MET A 94 25.92 -21.38 12.47
CA MET A 94 24.46 -21.21 12.45
C MET A 94 23.91 -20.79 13.82
N LEU A 95 24.39 -21.44 14.90
CA LEU A 95 24.00 -21.09 16.26
C LEU A 95 24.46 -19.68 16.66
N ALA A 96 25.70 -19.31 16.32
CA ALA A 96 26.21 -17.96 16.58
C ALA A 96 25.38 -16.89 15.85
N ARG A 97 24.96 -17.16 14.61
CA ARG A 97 24.12 -16.23 13.84
C ARG A 97 22.71 -16.11 14.40
N LEU A 98 22.10 -17.22 14.82
CA LEU A 98 20.80 -17.20 15.49
C LEU A 98 20.84 -16.43 16.82
N GLU A 99 21.93 -16.55 17.57
CA GLU A 99 22.15 -15.80 18.81
C GLU A 99 22.36 -14.29 18.55
N GLU A 100 23.09 -13.94 17.50
CA GLU A 100 23.22 -12.56 17.04
C GLU A 100 21.83 -11.99 16.68
N LEU A 101 21.04 -12.68 15.85
CA LEU A 101 19.69 -12.25 15.49
C LEU A 101 18.79 -12.12 16.72
N ARG A 102 18.93 -13.03 17.69
CA ARG A 102 18.16 -12.99 18.94
C ARG A 102 18.45 -11.75 19.79
N SER A 103 19.71 -11.31 19.81
CA SER A 103 20.15 -10.20 20.64
C SER A 103 20.01 -8.83 19.97
N SER A 104 20.13 -8.79 18.64
CA SER A 104 20.11 -7.54 17.87
C SER A 104 18.71 -7.13 17.39
N HIS A 105 17.75 -8.06 17.25
CA HIS A 105 16.43 -7.77 16.71
C HIS A 105 15.32 -8.30 17.64
N PRO A 106 14.50 -7.43 18.27
CA PRO A 106 13.50 -7.85 19.27
C PRO A 106 12.46 -8.86 18.76
N ARG A 107 11.95 -8.69 17.53
CA ARG A 107 10.95 -9.58 16.93
C ARG A 107 11.54 -10.96 16.63
N MET A 108 12.71 -11.02 16.01
CA MET A 108 13.43 -12.27 15.71
C MET A 108 13.85 -12.95 16.99
N GLY A 109 14.29 -12.20 18.00
CA GLY A 109 14.62 -12.76 19.31
C GLY A 109 13.44 -13.48 19.96
N THR A 110 12.23 -12.94 19.84
CA THR A 110 11.03 -13.64 20.31
C THR A 110 10.77 -14.93 19.53
N ALA A 111 10.94 -14.90 18.20
CA ALA A 111 10.75 -16.07 17.34
C ALA A 111 11.81 -17.17 17.59
N VAL A 112 13.08 -16.81 17.72
CA VAL A 112 14.19 -17.72 18.05
C VAL A 112 13.95 -18.38 19.42
N VAL A 113 13.57 -17.60 20.44
CA VAL A 113 13.25 -18.14 21.77
C VAL A 113 12.06 -19.11 21.70
N ALA A 114 11.03 -18.78 20.93
CA ALA A 114 9.88 -19.65 20.74
C ALA A 114 10.26 -20.98 20.04
N ALA A 115 11.13 -20.92 19.02
CA ALA A 115 11.60 -22.10 18.28
C ALA A 115 12.38 -23.10 19.17
N PHE A 116 13.08 -22.60 20.19
CA PHE A 116 13.82 -23.41 21.15
C PHE A 116 13.12 -23.59 22.51
N ARG A 117 11.82 -23.28 22.61
CA ARG A 117 11.10 -23.36 23.90
C ARG A 117 11.08 -24.77 24.52
N LYS A 118 11.09 -25.81 23.68
CA LYS A 118 10.95 -27.22 24.09
C LYS A 118 12.21 -28.06 23.89
N ARG A 119 13.28 -27.50 23.34
CA ARG A 119 14.50 -28.22 22.97
C ARG A 119 15.70 -27.29 23.07
N LYS A 120 16.87 -27.84 23.36
CA LYS A 120 18.09 -27.03 23.32
C LYS A 120 18.52 -26.78 21.87
N PRO A 121 19.12 -25.62 21.55
CA PRO A 121 19.63 -25.35 20.20
C PRO A 121 20.62 -26.40 19.71
N GLU A 122 21.45 -26.95 20.61
CA GLU A 122 22.47 -27.94 20.29
C GLU A 122 21.89 -29.32 19.94
N GLU A 123 20.66 -29.59 20.37
CA GLU A 123 19.93 -30.84 20.08
C GLU A 123 19.28 -30.84 18.69
N SER A 124 19.22 -29.68 18.03
CA SER A 124 18.64 -29.55 16.69
C SER A 124 19.63 -30.08 15.64
N THR A 125 19.10 -30.66 14.58
CA THR A 125 19.88 -31.10 13.42
C THR A 125 20.37 -29.90 12.59
N ASP A 126 21.41 -30.10 11.79
CA ASP A 126 21.94 -29.05 10.91
C ASP A 126 20.91 -28.56 9.89
N GLU A 127 20.00 -29.44 9.45
CA GLU A 127 18.91 -29.10 8.53
C GLU A 127 17.86 -28.21 9.22
N GLU A 128 17.47 -28.53 10.45
CA GLU A 128 16.53 -27.72 11.23
C GLU A 128 17.11 -26.35 11.58
N LEU A 129 18.40 -26.28 11.92
CA LEU A 129 19.07 -25.01 12.20
C LEU A 129 19.19 -24.15 10.95
N ARG A 130 19.46 -24.77 9.80
CA ARG A 130 19.50 -24.07 8.51
C ARG A 130 18.14 -23.49 8.16
N GLY A 131 17.08 -24.31 8.22
CA GLY A 131 15.72 -23.85 7.91
C GLY A 131 15.26 -22.73 8.85
N LEU A 132 15.52 -22.86 10.15
CA LEU A 132 15.20 -21.80 11.10
C LEU A 132 15.97 -20.51 10.80
N LEU A 133 17.25 -20.60 10.45
CA LEU A 133 18.06 -19.43 10.11
C LEU A 133 17.57 -18.76 8.82
N GLU A 134 17.18 -19.54 7.80
CA GLU A 134 16.55 -19.02 6.58
C GLU A 134 15.26 -18.27 6.89
N ASP A 135 14.40 -18.82 7.75
CA ASP A 135 13.16 -18.18 8.19
C ASP A 135 13.44 -16.85 8.92
N MET A 136 14.43 -16.81 9.82
CA MET A 136 14.76 -15.60 10.58
C MET A 136 15.38 -14.51 9.70
N GLU A 137 16.24 -14.88 8.76
CA GLU A 137 16.84 -13.96 7.79
C GLU A 137 15.80 -13.41 6.80
N LEU A 138 14.82 -14.24 6.42
CA LEU A 138 13.68 -13.79 5.62
C LEU A 138 12.84 -12.77 6.39
N LEU A 139 12.49 -13.07 7.64
CA LEU A 139 11.74 -12.14 8.50
C LEU A 139 12.47 -10.80 8.66
N ARG A 140 13.80 -10.81 8.82
CA ARG A 140 14.62 -9.59 8.85
C ARG A 140 14.51 -8.77 7.58
N SER A 141 14.63 -9.41 6.42
CA SER A 141 14.49 -8.73 5.12
C SER A 141 13.10 -8.16 4.85
N ILE A 142 12.09 -8.58 5.61
CA ILE A 142 10.74 -8.02 5.56
C ILE A 142 10.66 -6.81 6.50
N GLU A 143 11.23 -6.89 7.70
CA GLU A 143 11.20 -5.81 8.70
C GLU A 143 12.01 -4.58 8.29
N ASP A 144 13.25 -4.76 7.80
CA ASP A 144 14.10 -3.65 7.30
C ASP A 144 13.35 -2.79 6.26
N ASP A 145 12.42 -3.43 5.55
CA ASP A 145 11.69 -2.88 4.43
C ASP A 145 10.33 -2.27 4.80
N GLU A 146 9.83 -2.59 6.00
CA GLU A 146 8.71 -1.90 6.62
C GLU A 146 9.19 -0.65 7.38
N GLU A 147 10.48 -0.56 7.72
CA GLU A 147 11.11 0.62 8.35
C GLU A 147 11.55 1.69 7.32
N GLU A 148 11.75 1.32 6.05
CA GLU A 148 12.13 2.24 4.95
C GLU A 148 10.94 2.96 4.28
N GLU A 149 9.69 2.59 4.59
CA GLU A 149 8.44 3.23 4.10
C GLU A 149 7.88 4.27 5.08
#